data_AF-A0A558FMR3-F1
#
_entry.id   AF-A0A558FMR3-F1
#
_cell.length_a   1.000
_cell.length_b   1.000
_cell.length_c   1.000
_cell.angle_alpha   90.00
_cell.angle_beta   90.00
_cell.angle_gamma   90.00
#
_symmetry.space_group_name_H-M   'P 1'
#
loop_
_entity.id
_entity.type
_entity.pdbx_description
1 polymer ?
#
loop_
_entity_poly.entity_id
_entity_poly.type
_entity_poly.pdbx_seq_one_letter_code
_entity_poly.pdbx_strand_id
1 'polypeptide(L)'
;MKRDWDVIRNLLIEIEGLTYSDSFNIDSNELDDPQDIIKLEMADLLLAKGFFTGGRDAYLDGGLALYNLKLTWDGHELLDTLRDQNVWNRIKEISKEKGVDITFESIKVMLGLALTSLLT
;
A
#
# COMPACT_ATOMS: atom_id res chain seq x y z
N MET A 1 11.70 7.81 -4.59
CA MET A 1 11.47 7.14 -3.29
C MET A 1 11.65 5.62 -3.41
N LYS A 2 11.92 4.93 -2.29
CA LYS A 2 11.86 3.47 -2.19
C LYS A 2 10.46 3.07 -1.72
N ARG A 3 9.87 2.02 -2.31
CA ARG A 3 8.55 1.51 -1.89
C ARG A 3 8.66 0.88 -0.50
N ASP A 4 7.88 1.37 0.44
CA ASP A 4 7.72 0.77 1.77
C ASP A 4 6.44 -0.08 1.78
N TRP A 5 6.62 -1.40 1.83
CA TRP A 5 5.51 -2.33 1.73
C TRP A 5 4.70 -2.49 3.02
N ASP A 6 5.29 -2.17 4.18
CA ASP A 6 4.53 -2.13 5.43
C ASP A 6 3.61 -0.89 5.42
N VAL A 7 4.07 0.26 4.93
CA VAL A 7 3.23 1.46 4.74
C VAL A 7 2.13 1.21 3.70
N ILE A 8 2.47 0.60 2.55
CA ILE A 8 1.47 0.22 1.52
C ILE A 8 0.39 -0.69 2.13
N ARG A 9 0.79 -1.74 2.85
CA ARG A 9 -0.17 -2.66 3.50
C ARG A 9 -1.09 -1.91 4.47
N ASN A 10 -0.52 -1.05 5.31
CA ASN A 10 -1.30 -0.31 6.31
C ASN A 10 -2.27 0.68 5.64
N LEU A 11 -1.86 1.35 4.57
CA LEU A 11 -2.72 2.22 3.76
C LEU A 11 -3.91 1.48 3.17
N LEU A 12 -3.67 0.29 2.59
CA LEU A 12 -4.74 -0.55 2.04
C LEU A 12 -5.76 -0.92 3.13
N ILE A 13 -5.29 -1.35 4.31
CA ILE A 13 -6.14 -1.69 5.46
C ILE A 13 -6.95 -0.47 5.93
N GLU A 14 -6.31 0.68 6.05
CA GLU A 14 -6.93 1.91 6.54
C GLU A 14 -8.04 2.39 5.58
N ILE A 15 -7.76 2.41 4.27
CA ILE A 15 -8.73 2.86 3.26
C ILE A 15 -9.89 1.86 3.12
N GLU A 16 -9.63 0.55 3.28
CA GLU A 16 -10.70 -0.46 3.31
C GLU A 16 -11.69 -0.23 4.45
N GLY A 17 -11.22 0.20 5.62
CA GLY A 17 -12.04 0.43 6.80
C GLY A 17 -13.04 1.59 6.65
N LEU A 18 -12.94 2.38 5.58
CA LEU A 18 -13.77 3.56 5.35
C LEU A 18 -15.13 3.18 4.77
N THR A 19 -16.20 3.76 5.32
CA THR A 19 -17.55 3.60 4.80
C THR A 19 -17.84 4.62 3.68
N TYR A 20 -19.06 4.59 3.12
CA TYR A 20 -19.48 5.54 2.09
C TYR A 20 -19.52 7.01 2.57
N SER A 21 -19.70 7.24 3.88
CA SER A 21 -19.68 8.59 4.45
C SER A 21 -18.28 9.12 4.74
N ASP A 22 -17.27 8.25 4.69
CA ASP A 22 -15.89 8.60 5.02
C ASP A 22 -15.07 8.84 3.76
N SER A 23 -14.09 9.73 3.84
CA SER A 23 -13.14 10.01 2.76
C SER A 23 -11.73 9.97 3.32
N PHE A 24 -10.84 9.24 2.65
CA PHE A 24 -9.41 9.36 2.92
C PHE A 24 -8.88 10.58 2.17
N ASN A 25 -8.37 11.56 2.91
CA ASN A 25 -7.73 12.75 2.36
C ASN A 25 -6.38 12.94 3.04
N ILE A 26 -5.39 13.37 2.27
CA ILE A 26 -4.05 13.66 2.76
C ILE A 26 -3.44 14.78 1.91
N ASP A 27 -2.98 15.84 2.55
CA ASP A 27 -2.47 17.04 1.89
C ASP A 27 -1.09 17.38 2.47
N SER A 28 -0.06 17.45 1.61
CA SER A 28 1.32 17.75 2.03
C SER A 28 1.46 19.04 2.84
N ASN A 29 0.59 20.02 2.63
CA ASN A 29 0.64 21.31 3.32
C ASN A 29 0.10 21.22 4.76
N GLU A 30 -0.56 20.11 5.11
CA GLU A 30 -1.07 19.82 6.45
C GLU A 30 -0.18 18.82 7.21
N LEU A 31 0.95 18.39 6.62
CA LEU A 31 1.82 17.36 7.18
C LEU A 31 3.12 17.95 7.73
N ASP A 32 3.36 17.70 9.02
CA ASP A 32 4.62 18.04 9.70
C ASP A 32 5.49 16.81 10.00
N ASP A 33 4.91 15.59 9.98
CA ASP A 33 5.60 14.34 10.27
C ASP A 33 6.19 13.71 8.98
N PRO A 34 7.50 13.40 8.94
CA PRO A 34 8.11 12.67 7.83
C PRO A 34 7.42 11.34 7.49
N GLN A 35 6.80 10.66 8.46
CA GLN A 35 6.06 9.41 8.21
C GLN A 35 4.78 9.64 7.43
N ASP A 36 4.09 10.75 7.67
CA ASP A 36 2.91 11.10 6.89
C ASP A 36 3.27 11.50 5.46
N ILE A 37 4.45 12.11 5.25
CA ILE A 37 4.98 12.37 3.91
C ILE A 37 5.24 11.05 3.17
N ILE A 38 5.84 10.05 3.81
CA ILE A 38 6.04 8.71 3.22
C ILE A 38 4.68 8.07 2.90
N LYS A 39 3.69 8.23 3.77
CA LYS A 39 2.32 7.74 3.55
C LYS A 39 1.68 8.40 2.32
N LEU A 40 1.77 9.73 2.18
CA LEU A 40 1.30 10.48 1.00
C LEU A 40 1.99 9.98 -0.27
N GLU A 41 3.32 9.83 -0.23
CA GLU A 41 4.12 9.32 -1.34
C GLU A 41 3.69 7.91 -1.78
N MET A 42 3.48 6.98 -0.84
CA MET A 42 3.00 5.64 -1.16
C MET A 42 1.57 5.66 -1.71
N ALA A 43 0.70 6.51 -1.17
CA ALA A 43 -0.67 6.66 -1.65
C ALA A 43 -0.73 7.21 -3.09
N ASP A 44 0.13 8.17 -3.44
CA ASP A 44 0.24 8.70 -4.82
C ASP A 44 0.67 7.61 -5.80
N LEU A 45 1.64 6.76 -5.42
CA LEU A 45 2.07 5.63 -6.25
C LEU A 45 0.95 4.61 -6.48
N LEU A 46 0.16 4.29 -5.43
CA LEU A 46 -0.94 3.34 -5.52
C LEU A 46 -2.11 3.90 -6.35
N LEU A 47 -2.41 5.19 -6.21
CA LEU A 47 -3.38 5.89 -7.05
C LEU A 47 -2.93 5.89 -8.52
N ALA A 48 -1.69 6.27 -8.81
CA ALA A 48 -1.13 6.29 -10.16
C ALA A 48 -1.12 4.89 -10.81
N LYS A 49 -1.00 3.83 -10.00
CA LYS A 49 -1.03 2.44 -10.47
C LYS A 49 -2.44 1.87 -10.61
N GLY A 50 -3.47 2.58 -10.11
CA GLY A 50 -4.88 2.17 -10.19
C GLY A 50 -5.33 1.23 -9.06
N PHE A 51 -4.55 1.11 -7.98
CA PHE A 51 -4.98 0.39 -6.77
C PHE A 51 -5.92 1.24 -5.91
N PHE A 52 -5.80 2.56 -6.04
CA PHE A 52 -6.78 3.51 -5.53
C PHE A 52 -7.51 4.20 -6.67
N THR A 53 -8.73 4.66 -6.37
CA THR A 53 -9.43 5.71 -7.10
C THR A 53 -9.55 6.93 -6.18
N GLY A 54 -9.70 8.12 -6.76
CA GLY A 54 -9.83 9.37 -6.00
C GLY A 54 -9.33 10.56 -6.81
N GLY A 55 -9.18 11.70 -6.14
CA GLY A 55 -8.63 12.92 -6.71
C GLY A 55 -7.17 13.15 -6.31
N ARG A 56 -6.47 13.91 -7.16
CA ARG A 56 -5.06 14.28 -7.01
C ARG A 56 -4.84 15.70 -7.52
N ASP A 57 -4.43 16.59 -6.62
CA ASP A 57 -4.09 17.97 -6.95
C ASP A 57 -2.62 18.23 -6.67
N ALA A 58 -1.91 18.82 -7.63
CA ALA A 58 -0.53 19.24 -7.47
C ALA A 58 -0.47 20.76 -7.32
N TYR A 59 0.25 21.22 -6.31
CA TYR A 59 0.41 22.64 -6.00
C TYR A 59 1.64 23.24 -6.68
N LEU A 60 1.64 24.57 -6.84
CA LEU A 60 2.73 25.29 -7.52
C LEU A 60 4.03 25.31 -6.71
N ASP A 61 3.94 25.16 -5.39
CA ASP A 61 5.07 25.03 -4.48
C ASP A 61 5.67 23.61 -4.45
N GLY A 62 5.13 22.70 -5.25
CA GLY A 62 5.55 21.30 -5.31
C GLY A 62 4.82 20.39 -4.31
N GLY A 63 3.86 20.92 -3.55
CA GLY A 63 2.98 20.13 -2.71
C GLY A 63 1.98 19.27 -3.49
N LEU A 64 1.34 18.35 -2.79
CA LEU A 64 0.42 17.36 -3.33
C LEU A 64 -0.72 17.10 -2.34
N ALA A 65 -1.95 17.09 -2.84
CA ALA A 65 -3.11 16.62 -2.10
C ALA A 65 -3.78 15.45 -2.82
N LEU A 66 -4.13 14.43 -2.03
CA LEU A 66 -4.95 13.30 -2.45
C LEU A 66 -6.25 13.32 -1.67
N TYR A 67 -7.37 13.08 -2.33
CA TYR A 67 -8.68 13.17 -1.69
C TYR A 67 -9.65 12.13 -2.22
N ASN A 68 -10.62 11.78 -1.38
CA ASN A 68 -11.62 10.76 -1.67
C ASN A 68 -10.99 9.42 -2.10
N LEU A 69 -9.86 9.03 -1.51
CA LEU A 69 -9.24 7.76 -1.89
C LEU A 69 -10.13 6.59 -1.47
N LYS A 70 -10.32 5.65 -2.39
CA LYS A 70 -11.02 4.37 -2.19
C LYS A 70 -10.23 3.26 -2.88
N LEU A 71 -10.36 2.03 -2.38
CA LEU A 71 -9.79 0.86 -3.04
C LEU A 71 -10.51 0.58 -4.36
N THR A 72 -9.74 0.22 -5.37
CA THR A 72 -10.26 -0.46 -6.56
C THR A 72 -10.35 -1.96 -6.31
N TRP A 73 -10.94 -2.72 -7.24
CA TRP A 73 -10.94 -4.18 -7.15
C TRP A 73 -9.52 -4.74 -7.05
N ASP A 74 -8.60 -4.26 -7.89
CA ASP A 74 -7.20 -4.66 -7.84
C ASP A 74 -6.53 -4.26 -6.51
N GLY A 75 -6.96 -3.16 -5.90
CA GLY A 75 -6.55 -2.76 -4.56
C GLY A 75 -6.95 -3.78 -3.50
N HIS A 76 -8.18 -4.31 -3.58
CA HIS A 76 -8.64 -5.38 -2.70
C HIS A 76 -7.87 -6.68 -2.93
N GLU A 77 -7.61 -7.09 -4.18
CA GLU A 77 -6.81 -8.30 -4.49
C GLU A 77 -5.39 -8.21 -3.91
N LEU A 78 -4.76 -7.03 -4.01
CA LEU A 78 -3.47 -6.79 -3.39
C LEU A 78 -3.55 -6.86 -1.86
N LEU A 79 -4.57 -6.23 -1.27
CA LEU A 79 -4.76 -6.26 0.18
C LEU A 79 -4.97 -7.69 0.67
N ASP A 80 -5.79 -8.50 0.01
CA ASP A 80 -6.06 -9.87 0.42
C ASP A 80 -4.81 -10.76 0.40
N THR A 81 -3.87 -10.49 -0.52
CA THR A 81 -2.53 -11.11 -0.51
C THR A 81 -1.71 -10.73 0.72
N LEU A 82 -1.84 -9.48 1.19
CA LEU A 82 -1.05 -8.89 2.25
C LEU A 82 -1.70 -8.94 3.63
N ARG A 83 -3.00 -9.26 3.72
CA ARG A 83 -3.83 -9.06 4.90
C ARG A 83 -3.37 -9.91 6.07
N ASP A 84 -3.23 -11.20 5.84
CA ASP A 84 -2.86 -12.15 6.89
C ASP A 84 -1.45 -11.87 7.40
N GLN A 85 -1.32 -11.65 8.71
CA GLN A 85 -0.07 -11.25 9.33
C GLN A 85 0.99 -12.35 9.24
N ASN A 86 0.59 -13.63 9.33
CA ASN A 86 1.53 -14.75 9.27
C ASN A 86 2.07 -14.92 7.84
N VAL A 87 1.17 -14.85 6.84
CA VAL A 87 1.54 -14.86 5.42
C VAL A 87 2.45 -13.68 5.08
N TRP A 88 2.10 -12.47 5.52
CA TRP A 88 2.92 -11.28 5.26
C TRP A 88 4.32 -11.39 5.89
N ASN A 89 4.41 -11.82 7.15
CA ASN A 89 5.70 -12.07 7.80
C ASN A 89 6.52 -13.10 7.03
N ARG A 90 5.88 -14.18 6.57
CA ARG A 90 6.55 -15.22 5.79
C ARG A 90 7.04 -14.72 4.42
N ILE A 91 6.27 -13.85 3.75
CA ILE A 91 6.72 -13.19 2.50
C ILE A 91 7.97 -12.34 2.77
N LYS A 92 7.99 -11.56 3.85
CA LYS A 92 9.17 -10.76 4.23
C LYS A 92 10.39 -11.63 4.51
N GLU A 93 10.21 -12.76 5.19
CA GLU A 93 11.28 -13.73 5.43
C GLU A 93 11.82 -14.32 4.11
N ILE A 94 10.95 -14.80 3.23
CA ILE A 94 11.35 -15.37 1.94
C ILE A 94 12.10 -14.34 1.09
N SER A 95 11.61 -13.10 1.05
CA SER A 95 12.28 -11.99 0.36
C SER A 95 13.72 -11.81 0.86
N LYS A 96 13.92 -11.84 2.18
CA LYS A 96 15.24 -11.72 2.82
C LYS A 96 16.11 -12.95 2.58
N GLU A 97 15.58 -14.15 2.74
CA GLU A 97 16.30 -15.43 2.55
C GLU A 97 16.77 -15.61 1.10
N LYS A 98 15.95 -15.21 0.13
CA LYS A 98 16.24 -15.36 -1.31
C LYS A 98 16.94 -14.14 -1.92
N GLY A 99 17.05 -13.03 -1.19
CA GLY A 99 17.62 -11.78 -1.69
C GLY A 99 16.81 -11.17 -2.84
N VAL A 100 15.49 -11.37 -2.83
CA VAL A 100 14.57 -10.87 -3.88
C VAL A 100 13.74 -9.73 -3.32
N ASP A 101 13.77 -8.58 -3.99
CA ASP A 101 12.98 -7.43 -3.61
C ASP A 101 11.47 -7.69 -3.75
N ILE A 102 10.68 -7.07 -2.87
CA ILE A 102 9.22 -7.13 -2.94
C ILE A 102 8.72 -6.21 -4.08
N THR A 103 8.05 -6.82 -5.04
CA THR A 103 7.42 -6.23 -6.23
C THR A 103 6.05 -6.88 -6.40
N PHE A 104 5.16 -6.29 -7.19
CA PHE A 104 3.85 -6.91 -7.46
C PHE A 104 3.96 -8.34 -8.03
N GLU A 105 4.99 -8.62 -8.83
CA GLU A 105 5.20 -9.95 -9.40
C GLU A 105 5.86 -10.91 -8.41
N SER A 106 6.90 -10.45 -7.68
CA SER A 106 7.55 -11.31 -6.69
C SER A 106 6.63 -11.64 -5.51
N ILE A 107 5.68 -10.76 -5.17
CA ILE A 107 4.70 -11.02 -4.10
C ILE A 107 3.80 -12.21 -4.42
N LYS A 108 3.38 -12.37 -5.68
CA LYS A 108 2.54 -13.50 -6.13
C LYS A 108 3.30 -14.82 -6.01
N VAL A 109 4.57 -14.83 -6.41
CA VAL A 109 5.44 -16.01 -6.30
C VAL A 109 5.70 -16.35 -4.83
N MET A 110 6.05 -15.36 -4.02
CA MET A 110 6.33 -15.56 -2.59
C MET A 110 5.08 -15.94 -1.80
N LEU A 111 3.88 -15.48 -2.19
CA LEU A 111 2.61 -15.92 -1.60
C LEU A 111 2.44 -17.44 -1.73
N GLY A 112 2.65 -17.99 -2.93
CA GLY A 112 2.57 -19.43 -3.15
C GLY A 112 3.54 -20.20 -2.24
N LEU A 113 4.79 -19.73 -2.14
CA LEU A 113 5.80 -20.31 -1.25
C LEU A 113 5.41 -20.18 0.23
N ALA A 114 4.93 -19.02 0.66
CA ALA A 114 4.51 -18.75 2.03
C ALA A 114 3.37 -19.69 2.44
N LEU A 115 2.33 -19.80 1.62
CA LEU A 115 1.19 -20.70 1.88
C LEU A 115 1.64 -22.16 1.99
N THR A 116 2.49 -22.63 1.09
CA THR A 116 3.01 -24.01 1.18
C THR A 116 3.78 -24.25 2.48
N SER A 117 4.57 -23.28 2.93
CA SER A 117 5.36 -23.42 4.17
C SER A 117 4.54 -23.33 5.46
N LEU A 118 3.34 -22.74 5.42
CA LEU A 118 2.45 -22.63 6.58
C LEU A 118 1.55 -23.85 6.75
N LEU A 119 1.38 -24.65 5.70
CA LEU A 119 0.54 -25.86 5.69
C LEU A 119 1.31 -27.14 6.03
N THR A 120 2.65 -27.06 6.12
CA THR A 120 3.58 -28.17 6.42
C THR A 120 4.20 -28.01 7.79
#